data_AF-A0A369VWP2-F1
#
_entry.id   AF-A0A369VWP2-F1
#
_cell.length_a   1.000
_cell.length_b   1.000
_cell.length_c   1.000
_cell.angle_alpha   90.00
_cell.angle_beta   90.00
_cell.angle_gamma   90.00
#
_symmetry.space_group_name_H-M   'P 1'
#
loop_
_entity.id
_entity.type
_entity.pdbx_description
1 polymer ?
#
loop_
_entity_poly.entity_id
_entity_poly.type
_entity_poly.pdbx_seq_one_letter_code
_entity_poly.pdbx_strand_id
1 'polypeptide(L)' 'MDVVTLATPDFSHARIAIDAMHSGHHVYHEKPVGIAPAEGEAMAAAQRRTGRGNGP' A
#
# COMPACT_ATOMS: atom_id res chain seq x y z
N MET A 1 14.30 -7.67 2.17
CA MET A 1 13.71 -6.49 1.50
C MET A 1 12.95 -5.76 2.58
N ASP A 2 13.12 -4.46 2.71
CA ASP A 2 12.50 -3.69 3.81
C ASP A 2 11.31 -2.85 3.32
N VAL A 3 11.41 -2.38 2.08
CA VAL A 3 10.42 -1.54 1.40
C VAL A 3 10.13 -2.09 0.01
N VAL A 4 8.87 -2.02 -0.41
CA VAL A 4 8.40 -2.26 -1.77
C VAL A 4 7.96 -0.94 -2.38
N THR A 5 8.47 -0.61 -3.57
CA THR A 5 8.03 0.56 -4.35
C THR A 5 7.10 0.13 -5.49
N LEU A 6 5.95 0.78 -5.60
CA LEU A 6 4.90 0.46 -6.58
C LEU A 6 4.82 1.56 -7.63
N ALA A 7 5.18 1.21 -8.86
CA ALA A 7 5.04 2.04 -10.06
C ALA A 7 4.18 1.32 -11.13
N THR A 8 3.28 0.45 -10.68
CA THR A 8 2.34 -0.28 -11.53
C THR A 8 1.18 0.64 -11.93
N PRO A 9 0.25 0.21 -12.80
CA PRO A 9 -0.98 0.96 -13.04
C PRO A 9 -1.81 1.13 -11.75
N ASP A 10 -2.47 2.28 -11.63
CA ASP A 10 -3.20 2.74 -10.44
C ASP A 10 -4.26 1.75 -9.93
N PHE A 11 -4.97 1.05 -10.81
CA PHE A 11 -5.95 0.01 -10.47
C PHE A 11 -5.37 -1.14 -9.64
N SER A 12 -4.04 -1.30 -9.63
CA SER A 12 -3.35 -2.40 -8.94
C SER A 12 -2.69 -1.97 -7.63
N HIS A 13 -2.54 -0.67 -7.39
CA HIS A 13 -1.79 -0.13 -6.25
C HIS A 13 -2.31 -0.65 -4.91
N ALA A 14 -3.61 -0.54 -4.67
CA ALA A 14 -4.19 -0.92 -3.39
C ALA A 14 -4.00 -2.39 -3.06
N ARG A 15 -4.26 -3.27 -4.03
CA ARG A 15 -4.08 -4.72 -3.84
C ARG A 15 -2.62 -5.06 -3.52
N ILE A 16 -1.69 -4.59 -4.34
CA ILE A 16 -0.27 -4.94 -4.16
C ILE A 16 0.26 -4.34 -2.86
N ALA A 17 -0.15 -3.12 -2.50
CA ALA A 17 0.27 -2.49 -1.24
C ALA A 17 -0.24 -3.26 -0.02
N ILE A 18 -1.50 -3.69 -0.02
CA ILE A 18 -2.08 -4.48 1.06
C ILE A 18 -1.35 -5.82 1.22
N ASP A 19 -1.12 -6.53 0.11
CA ASP A 19 -0.41 -7.80 0.11
C ASP A 19 1.05 -7.63 0.61
N ALA A 20 1.74 -6.57 0.15
CA ALA A 20 3.09 -6.25 0.60
C ALA A 20 3.15 -5.93 2.11
N MET A 21 2.21 -5.14 2.63
CA MET A 21 2.11 -4.87 4.07
C MET A 21 1.88 -6.14 4.88
N HIS A 22 0.99 -7.02 4.42
CA HIS A 22 0.73 -8.31 5.08
C HIS A 22 1.91 -9.28 5.02
N SER A 23 2.75 -9.17 3.98
CA SER A 23 4.01 -9.92 3.89
C SER A 23 5.14 -9.36 4.76
N GLY A 24 4.89 -8.27 5.49
CA GLY A 24 5.87 -7.67 6.42
C GLY A 24 6.80 -6.64 5.78
N HIS A 25 6.40 -5.98 4.69
CA HIS A 25 7.20 -4.95 4.03
C HIS A 25 6.54 -3.57 4.16
N HIS A 26 7.36 -2.52 4.28
CA HIS A 26 6.90 -1.15 4.10
C HIS A 26 6.59 -0.92 2.62
N VAL A 27 5.69 0.01 2.31
CA VAL A 27 5.24 0.21 0.92
C VAL A 27 5.19 1.69 0.60
N TYR A 28 5.80 2.05 -0.53
CA TYR A 28 5.67 3.34 -1.20
C TYR A 28 5.04 3.13 -2.57
N HIS A 29 4.08 3.97 -2.97
CA HIS A 29 3.41 3.86 -4.26
C HIS A 29 3.38 5.22 -4.96
N GLU A 30 3.42 5.18 -6.29
CA GLU A 30 3.23 6.37 -7.10
C GLU A 30 1.78 6.87 -7.05
N LYS A 31 1.61 8.18 -7.21
CA LYS A 31 0.27 8.77 -7.32
C LYS A 31 -0.36 8.41 -8.67
N PRO A 32 -1.68 8.19 -8.73
CA PRO A 32 -2.64 8.21 -7.62
C PRO A 32 -2.62 6.93 -6.76
N VAL A 33 -3.07 7.03 -5.50
CA VAL A 33 -3.15 5.88 -4.56
C VAL A 33 -4.06 4.74 -5.04
N GLY A 34 -5.07 5.08 -5.86
CA GLY A 34 -6.07 4.18 -6.41
C GLY A 34 -7.10 4.98 -7.20
N ILE A 35 -8.17 4.31 -7.63
CA ILE A 35 -9.28 4.86 -8.42
C ILE A 35 -10.37 5.44 -7.51
N ALA A 36 -10.63 4.81 -6.35
CA ALA A 36 -11.72 5.18 -5.45
C ALA A 36 -11.23 5.47 -4.02
N PRO A 37 -11.88 6.37 -3.26
CA PRO A 37 -11.52 6.66 -1.87
C PRO A 37 -11.46 5.43 -0.96
N ALA A 38 -12.37 4.47 -1.16
CA ALA A 38 -12.43 3.22 -0.41
C ALA A 38 -11.14 2.39 -0.50
N GLU A 39 -10.38 2.50 -1.60
CA GLU A 39 -9.11 1.80 -1.76
C GLU A 39 -8.03 2.41 -0.85
N GLY A 40 -7.99 3.74 -0.75
CA GLY A 40 -7.12 4.45 0.20
C GLY A 40 -7.47 4.13 1.65
N GLU A 41 -8.76 4.05 1.98
CA GLU A 41 -9.24 3.64 3.31
C GLU A 41 -8.82 2.20 3.65
N ALA A 42 -8.92 1.28 2.68
CA ALA A 42 -8.49 -0.10 2.84
C ALA A 42 -6.98 -0.22 3.07
N MET A 43 -6.17 0.55 2.33
CA MET A 43 -4.72 0.63 2.53
C MET A 43 -4.37 1.21 3.90
N ALA A 44 -5.02 2.29 4.33
CA ALA A 44 -4.81 2.87 5.66
C ALA A 44 -5.19 1.89 6.78
N ALA A 45 -6.25 1.10 6.59
CA ALA A 45 -6.63 0.04 7.52
C ALA A 45 -5.57 -1.08 7.57
N ALA A 46 -5.02 -1.48 6.43
CA ALA A 46 -3.92 -2.46 6.39
C ALA A 46 -2.68 -1.94 7.10
N GLN A 47 -2.27 -0.69 6.85
CA GLN A 47 -1.16 -0.05 7.53
C GLN A 47 -1.32 -0.08 9.05
N ARG A 48 -2.51 0.27 9.57
CA ARG A 48 -2.79 0.20 11.02
C ARG A 48 -2.70 -1.22 11.59
N ARG A 49 -3.10 -2.24 10.83
CA ARG A 49 -3.04 -3.65 11.29
C ARG A 49 -1.63 -4.21 11.30
N THR A 50 -0.82 -3.84 10.31
CA THR A 50 0.51 -4.45 10.09
C THR A 50 1.64 -3.64 10.71
N GLY A 51 1.40 -2.36 11.02
CA GLY A 51 2.46 -1.41 11.39
C GLY A 51 3.40 -1.09 10.23
N ARG A 52 3.00 -1.40 8.98
CA ARG A 52 3.82 -1.21 7.77
C ARG A 52 3.16 -0.16 6.88
N GLY A 53 3.91 0.85 6.46
CA GLY A 53 3.47 1.92 5.54
C GLY A 53 4.66 2.76 5.08
N ASN A 54 4.41 3.91 4.46
CA ASN A 54 5.44 4.94 4.27
C ASN A 54 5.93 5.38 5.66
N GLY A 55 7.05 4.83 6.12
CA GLY A 55 7.39 4.84 7.55
C GLY A 55 7.85 6.20 8.08
N PRO A 56 8.34 6.28 9.33
CA PRO A 56 7.71 5.72 10.54
C PRO A 56 6.23 6.15 10.70
#